data_AF-A0A7S0TRZ8-F1
#
_entry.id   AF-A0A7S0TRZ8-F1
#
_cell.length_a   1.000
_cell.length_b   1.000
_cell.length_c   1.000
_cell.angle_alpha   90.00
_cell.angle_beta   90.00
_cell.angle_gamma   90.00
#
_symmetry.space_group_name_H-M   'P 1'
#
loop_
_entity.id
_entity.type
_entity.pdbx_description
1 polymer ?
#
loop_
_entity_poly.entity_id
_entity_poly.type
_entity_poly.pdbx_seq_one_letter_code
_entity_poly.pdbx_strand_id
1 'polypeptide(L)'
;MAHTTASRLICQLAMVMVLAACVEGFSLASLSAALHASAPRPQTKMGAGSTMCTAPTMAPRRAVAKAAVLPTQGRTRRPNGYWKVYENVEAEILQLCDKLELNGVMPTEAQLRANSLSSLSDAMQKDMGGFAAVAAKLGLKCSKPRGFWKDFDNVVGELKAWMDSAHCTTLPTQAELRSAGRTDLISAMQQHGGMVAFAEHLGMPMAAPKGKRATGYSVRKQLEQHICEFVEEHGLEGVFPSNHLLTNWGRSDLVKGIERHGGAEHMAKKCGLAIRRAPAELVAVAQDLYEVAKQLGHPDVMPSLELLRSQGREDLASAVERHGGMHTAACMVGMKSSHATVTPRKATTAARPLSVAGGGGSGGARLAAAVSNAKRQLQTADRAARGASSRAVRAMYVSSSG
;
A
#
# COMPACT_ATOMS: atom_id res chain seq x y z
N MET A 1 -23.93 -26.38 -42.47
CA MET A 1 -25.01 -26.89 -41.60
C MET A 1 -24.80 -28.35 -41.16
N ALA A 2 -23.56 -28.82 -40.97
CA ALA A 2 -23.27 -30.23 -40.61
C ALA A 2 -22.84 -30.44 -39.13
N HIS A 3 -22.66 -29.37 -38.35
CA HIS A 3 -22.18 -29.47 -36.96
C HIS A 3 -23.31 -29.62 -35.91
N THR A 4 -24.58 -29.44 -36.28
CA THR A 4 -25.71 -29.50 -35.35
C THR A 4 -26.35 -30.88 -35.20
N THR A 5 -26.08 -31.81 -36.13
CA THR A 5 -26.61 -33.18 -36.08
C THR A 5 -25.77 -34.10 -35.17
N ALA A 6 -24.46 -33.89 -35.09
CA ALA A 6 -23.57 -34.69 -34.25
C ALA A 6 -23.83 -34.51 -32.75
N SER A 7 -24.06 -33.28 -32.28
CA SER A 7 -24.38 -33.03 -30.85
C SER A 7 -25.73 -33.61 -30.43
N ARG A 8 -26.71 -33.72 -31.33
CA ARG A 8 -28.01 -34.32 -31.02
C ARG A 8 -27.93 -35.84 -30.88
N LEU A 9 -27.11 -36.51 -31.70
CA LEU A 9 -26.84 -37.95 -31.59
C LEU A 9 -26.09 -38.31 -30.30
N ILE A 10 -25.13 -37.48 -29.88
CA ILE A 10 -24.38 -37.70 -28.63
C ILE A 10 -25.30 -37.52 -27.41
N CYS A 11 -26.20 -36.51 -27.42
CA CYS A 11 -27.19 -36.35 -26.35
C CYS A 11 -28.23 -37.49 -26.33
N GLN A 12 -28.68 -37.99 -27.47
CA GLN A 12 -29.62 -39.11 -27.51
C GLN A 12 -28.97 -40.43 -27.03
N LEU A 13 -27.71 -40.70 -27.40
CA LEU A 13 -26.98 -41.87 -26.90
C LEU A 13 -26.70 -41.79 -25.39
N ALA A 14 -26.40 -40.60 -24.86
CA ALA A 14 -26.23 -40.41 -23.42
C ALA A 14 -27.54 -40.66 -22.65
N MET A 15 -28.69 -40.26 -23.20
CA MET A 15 -29.98 -40.45 -22.55
C MET A 15 -30.43 -41.92 -22.57
N VAL A 16 -30.12 -42.66 -23.64
CA VAL A 16 -30.39 -44.10 -23.74
C VAL A 16 -29.51 -44.90 -22.77
N MET A 17 -28.24 -44.52 -22.56
CA MET A 17 -27.38 -45.20 -21.58
C MET A 17 -27.80 -44.96 -20.13
N VAL A 18 -28.32 -43.78 -19.81
CA VAL A 18 -28.85 -43.50 -18.46
C VAL A 18 -30.14 -44.28 -18.19
N LEU A 19 -31.02 -44.43 -19.19
CA LEU A 19 -32.23 -45.24 -19.06
C LEU A 19 -31.93 -46.75 -18.97
N ALA A 20 -30.91 -47.25 -19.68
CA ALA A 20 -30.47 -48.64 -19.57
C ALA A 20 -29.91 -48.96 -18.18
N ALA A 21 -29.16 -48.03 -17.56
CA ALA A 21 -28.62 -48.23 -16.22
C ALA A 21 -29.70 -48.25 -15.10
N CYS A 22 -30.89 -47.68 -15.34
CA CYS A 22 -31.99 -47.70 -14.38
C CYS A 22 -32.80 -49.01 -14.37
N VAL A 23 -32.72 -49.84 -15.41
CA VAL A 23 -33.49 -51.09 -15.51
C VAL A 23 -32.82 -52.26 -14.77
N GLU A 24 -31.51 -52.20 -14.52
CA GLU A 24 -30.75 -53.32 -13.92
C GLU A 24 -30.51 -53.19 -12.40
N GLY A 25 -31.18 -52.26 -11.70
CA GLY A 25 -31.20 -52.26 -10.24
C GLY A 25 -29.82 -52.14 -9.56
N PHE A 26 -28.86 -51.48 -10.19
CA PHE A 26 -27.51 -51.31 -9.63
C PHE A 26 -27.49 -50.19 -8.57
N SER A 27 -27.13 -50.57 -7.35
CA SER A 27 -26.93 -49.67 -6.20
C SER A 27 -25.80 -48.67 -6.45
N LEU A 28 -26.08 -47.38 -6.23
CA LEU A 28 -25.21 -46.21 -6.49
C LEU A 28 -23.92 -46.13 -5.64
N ALA A 29 -23.58 -47.17 -4.87
CA ALA A 29 -22.41 -47.15 -3.98
C ALA A 29 -21.07 -47.55 -4.64
N SER A 30 -21.08 -48.16 -5.84
CA SER A 30 -19.85 -48.70 -6.47
C SER A 30 -19.25 -47.88 -7.61
N LEU A 31 -19.80 -46.72 -7.96
CA LEU A 31 -19.29 -45.88 -9.07
C LEU A 31 -18.34 -44.74 -8.65
N SER A 32 -18.06 -44.59 -7.35
CA SER A 32 -17.19 -43.53 -6.83
C SER A 32 -15.68 -43.88 -6.85
N ALA A 33 -15.32 -45.16 -7.00
CA ALA A 33 -13.93 -45.62 -6.85
C ALA A 33 -13.11 -45.73 -8.15
N ALA A 34 -13.71 -45.53 -9.34
CA ALA A 34 -13.04 -45.80 -10.62
C ALA A 34 -12.74 -44.56 -11.49
N LEU A 35 -12.96 -43.33 -11.00
CA LEU A 35 -12.85 -42.09 -11.78
C LEU A 35 -11.71 -41.14 -11.33
N HIS A 36 -10.64 -41.66 -10.71
CA HIS A 36 -9.48 -40.85 -10.28
C HIS A 36 -8.10 -41.28 -10.82
N ALA A 37 -8.06 -42.00 -11.94
CA ALA A 37 -6.80 -42.23 -12.65
C ALA A 37 -7.01 -42.06 -14.16
N SER A 38 -6.17 -41.20 -14.75
CA SER A 38 -6.01 -40.95 -16.19
C SER A 38 -6.92 -39.90 -16.83
N ALA A 39 -6.42 -38.67 -16.89
CA ALA A 39 -6.78 -37.72 -17.96
C ALA A 39 -5.58 -36.82 -18.30
N PRO A 40 -5.22 -36.68 -19.59
CA PRO A 40 -4.14 -35.81 -20.06
C PRO A 40 -4.58 -34.35 -20.19
N ARG A 41 -3.64 -33.42 -19.98
CA ARG A 41 -3.86 -31.97 -20.08
C ARG A 41 -4.05 -31.52 -21.55
N PRO A 42 -4.94 -30.55 -21.83
CA PRO A 42 -5.08 -29.96 -23.15
C PRO A 42 -4.02 -28.87 -23.40
N GLN A 43 -3.56 -28.84 -24.65
CA GLN A 43 -2.70 -27.80 -25.22
C GLN A 43 -3.42 -26.44 -25.22
N THR A 44 -2.72 -25.40 -24.76
CA THR A 44 -3.13 -24.01 -24.95
C THR A 44 -2.18 -23.30 -25.91
N LYS A 45 -2.82 -22.49 -26.76
CA LYS A 45 -2.31 -21.75 -27.92
C LYS A 45 -1.09 -20.87 -27.62
N MET A 46 -0.20 -20.87 -28.61
CA MET A 46 0.84 -19.86 -28.79
C MET A 46 0.23 -18.46 -28.94
N GLY A 47 0.79 -17.52 -28.17
CA GLY A 47 0.64 -16.07 -28.29
C GLY A 47 1.96 -15.42 -27.89
N ALA A 48 2.44 -14.49 -28.72
CA ALA A 48 3.83 -14.09 -28.85
C ALA A 48 4.41 -13.26 -27.70
N GLY A 49 5.71 -13.50 -27.42
CA GLY A 49 6.72 -12.46 -27.22
C GLY A 49 6.76 -11.69 -25.90
N SER A 50 7.28 -12.30 -24.83
CA SER A 50 8.01 -11.57 -23.78
C SER A 50 8.94 -12.52 -23.02
N THR A 51 10.23 -12.29 -23.15
CA THR A 51 11.32 -13.00 -22.47
C THR A 51 11.24 -12.77 -20.96
N MET A 52 10.68 -13.73 -20.24
CA MET A 52 10.69 -13.77 -18.77
C MET A 52 11.99 -14.40 -18.28
N CYS A 53 12.82 -13.63 -17.58
CA CYS A 53 13.89 -14.17 -16.74
C CYS A 53 13.27 -15.00 -15.62
N THR A 54 13.56 -16.30 -15.62
CA THR A 54 13.20 -17.25 -14.55
C THR A 54 13.92 -16.87 -13.26
N ALA A 55 13.14 -16.46 -12.25
CA ALA A 55 13.63 -16.24 -10.88
C ALA A 55 13.87 -17.59 -10.17
N PRO A 56 14.95 -17.73 -9.38
CA PRO A 56 15.16 -18.92 -8.57
C PRO A 56 14.23 -18.93 -7.35
N THR A 57 13.81 -20.14 -6.99
CA THR A 57 12.96 -20.55 -5.88
C THR A 57 13.28 -19.85 -4.55
N MET A 58 12.23 -19.34 -3.89
CA MET A 58 12.31 -18.65 -2.60
C MET A 58 12.80 -19.58 -1.48
N ALA A 59 13.97 -19.27 -0.90
CA ALA A 59 14.34 -19.68 0.45
C ALA A 59 13.73 -18.71 1.48
N PRO A 60 13.37 -19.16 2.69
CA PRO A 60 12.73 -18.31 3.70
C PRO A 60 13.67 -17.19 4.16
N ARG A 61 13.03 -16.07 4.53
CA ARG A 61 13.63 -14.78 4.91
C ARG A 61 14.75 -14.95 5.94
N ARG A 62 16.00 -14.68 5.53
CA ARG A 62 17.14 -14.56 6.44
C ARG A 62 17.02 -13.23 7.19
N ALA A 63 16.56 -13.31 8.43
CA ALA A 63 16.70 -12.21 9.38
C ALA A 63 18.20 -11.86 9.46
N VAL A 64 18.54 -10.58 9.31
CA VAL A 64 19.89 -10.10 9.62
C VAL A 64 20.05 -10.35 11.12
N ALA A 65 20.77 -11.42 11.47
CA ALA A 65 21.04 -11.80 12.83
C ALA A 65 21.80 -10.64 13.49
N LYS A 66 21.07 -9.83 14.25
CA LYS A 66 21.62 -8.94 15.27
C LYS A 66 22.52 -9.84 16.12
N ALA A 67 23.83 -9.54 16.12
CA ALA A 67 24.89 -10.37 16.70
C ALA A 67 24.39 -11.08 17.96
N ALA A 68 24.08 -12.38 17.82
CA ALA A 68 23.58 -13.20 18.91
C ALA A 68 24.75 -13.43 19.85
N VAL A 69 24.90 -12.55 20.85
CA VAL A 69 25.82 -12.75 21.96
C VAL A 69 25.19 -13.80 22.87
N LEU A 70 25.68 -15.03 22.77
CA LEU A 70 25.39 -16.14 23.67
C LEU A 70 26.56 -16.32 24.66
N PRO A 71 26.32 -16.93 25.84
CA PRO A 71 27.17 -16.77 27.03
C PRO A 71 28.60 -17.26 26.80
N THR A 72 29.56 -16.41 27.19
CA THR A 72 31.00 -16.65 27.07
C THR A 72 31.42 -17.79 27.99
N GLN A 73 31.69 -18.97 27.42
CA GLN A 73 32.32 -20.07 28.15
C GLN A 73 33.72 -19.67 28.61
N GLY A 74 34.08 -20.14 29.81
CA GLY A 74 35.23 -19.69 30.60
C GLY A 74 36.55 -19.63 29.84
N ARG A 75 37.26 -18.52 30.05
CA ARG A 75 38.55 -18.20 29.44
C ARG A 75 39.65 -19.13 29.98
N THR A 76 39.97 -20.19 29.27
CA THR A 76 41.30 -20.81 29.39
C THR A 76 42.20 -20.19 28.33
N ARG A 77 43.21 -19.44 28.77
CA ARG A 77 44.21 -18.86 27.87
C ARG A 77 44.92 -20.03 27.20
N ARG A 78 44.78 -20.16 25.87
CA ARG A 78 45.46 -21.20 25.09
C ARG A 78 46.98 -21.12 25.37
N PRO A 79 47.69 -22.26 25.43
CA PRO A 79 49.11 -22.30 25.74
C PRO A 79 49.93 -21.48 24.74
N ASN A 80 51.08 -20.98 25.19
CA ASN A 80 51.92 -20.10 24.39
C ASN A 80 52.41 -20.85 23.13
N GLY A 81 52.22 -20.27 21.95
CA GLY A 81 52.55 -20.91 20.67
C GLY A 81 51.43 -21.72 20.00
N TYR A 82 50.28 -21.90 20.65
CA TYR A 82 49.12 -22.62 20.09
C TYR A 82 48.69 -22.09 18.71
N TRP A 83 48.69 -20.76 18.55
CA TRP A 83 48.28 -20.08 17.31
C TRP A 83 49.36 -20.01 16.22
N LYS A 84 50.59 -20.42 16.51
CA LYS A 84 51.66 -20.50 15.50
C LYS A 84 51.50 -21.72 14.60
N VAL A 85 50.79 -22.75 15.07
CA VAL A 85 50.51 -23.96 14.32
C VAL A 85 49.28 -23.72 13.43
N TYR A 86 49.44 -23.89 12.12
CA TYR A 86 48.41 -23.62 11.14
C TYR A 86 47.17 -24.52 11.31
N GLU A 87 47.36 -25.79 11.64
CA GLU A 87 46.28 -26.77 11.84
C GLU A 87 45.30 -26.36 12.93
N ASN A 88 45.80 -25.74 14.02
CA ASN A 88 44.96 -25.23 15.11
C ASN A 88 44.13 -24.02 14.67
N VAL A 89 44.73 -23.15 13.85
CA VAL A 89 44.06 -21.97 13.26
C VAL A 89 42.96 -22.41 12.29
N GLU A 90 43.26 -23.38 11.43
CA GLU A 90 42.30 -23.98 10.50
C GLU A 90 41.12 -24.62 11.23
N ALA A 91 41.36 -25.46 12.23
CA ALA A 91 40.30 -26.14 12.98
C ALA A 91 39.33 -25.14 13.65
N GLU A 92 39.86 -24.08 14.27
CA GLU A 92 39.04 -23.06 14.94
C GLU A 92 38.25 -22.20 13.93
N ILE A 93 38.81 -21.92 12.75
CA ILE A 93 38.10 -21.21 11.67
C ILE A 93 36.97 -22.07 11.11
N LEU A 94 37.23 -23.36 10.83
CA LEU A 94 36.21 -24.28 10.34
C LEU A 94 35.08 -24.47 11.36
N GLN A 95 35.41 -24.66 12.64
CA GLN A 95 34.42 -24.73 13.71
C GLN A 95 33.55 -23.47 13.79
N LEU A 96 34.14 -22.28 13.58
CA LEU A 96 33.38 -21.05 13.50
C LEU A 96 32.52 -20.95 12.25
N CYS A 97 33.01 -21.39 11.10
CA CYS A 97 32.25 -21.43 9.86
C CYS A 97 31.01 -22.33 10.03
N ASP A 98 31.17 -23.49 10.65
CA ASP A 98 30.07 -24.41 10.95
C ASP A 98 29.09 -23.78 11.94
N LYS A 99 29.59 -23.17 13.02
CA LYS A 99 28.77 -22.51 14.05
C LYS A 99 27.96 -21.33 13.50
N LEU A 100 28.47 -20.62 12.50
CA LEU A 100 27.83 -19.45 11.89
C LEU A 100 27.14 -19.77 10.56
N GLU A 101 27.15 -21.04 10.13
CA GLU A 101 26.64 -21.49 8.83
C GLU A 101 27.18 -20.62 7.67
N LEU A 102 28.49 -20.33 7.73
CA LEU A 102 29.19 -19.56 6.71
C LEU A 102 29.64 -20.52 5.60
N ASN A 103 28.78 -20.68 4.60
CA ASN A 103 28.97 -21.54 3.40
C ASN A 103 30.24 -21.20 2.60
N GLY A 104 31.42 -21.58 3.09
CA GLY A 104 32.71 -21.30 2.44
C GLY A 104 33.13 -19.84 2.44
N VAL A 105 32.57 -19.02 3.34
CA VAL A 105 32.92 -17.59 3.48
C VAL A 105 33.79 -17.41 4.72
N MET A 106 34.91 -16.72 4.55
CA MET A 106 35.83 -16.44 5.64
C MET A 106 35.15 -15.59 6.73
N PRO A 107 35.21 -15.99 8.02
CA PRO A 107 34.69 -15.18 9.11
C PRO A 107 35.36 -13.80 9.15
N THR A 108 34.54 -12.77 9.34
CA THR A 108 35.04 -11.39 9.49
C THR A 108 35.67 -11.18 10.86
N GLU A 109 36.58 -10.21 10.97
CA GLU A 109 37.21 -9.83 12.24
C GLU A 109 36.17 -9.51 13.34
N ALA A 110 35.05 -8.88 12.97
CA ALA A 110 33.95 -8.61 13.89
C ALA A 110 33.29 -9.89 14.42
N GLN A 111 33.13 -10.92 13.58
CA GLN A 111 32.60 -12.22 13.98
C GLN A 111 33.58 -12.99 14.87
N LEU A 112 34.88 -12.90 14.61
CA LEU A 112 35.92 -13.47 15.48
C LEU A 112 35.90 -12.80 16.86
N ARG A 113 35.86 -11.46 16.92
CA ARG A 113 35.79 -10.72 18.18
C ARG A 113 34.50 -11.02 18.96
N ALA A 114 33.36 -11.11 18.27
CA ALA A 114 32.08 -11.47 18.90
C ALA A 114 32.11 -12.87 19.53
N ASN A 115 32.89 -13.80 18.96
CA ASN A 115 33.11 -15.14 19.51
C ASN A 115 34.32 -15.23 20.44
N SER A 116 34.86 -14.10 20.91
CA SER A 116 36.04 -14.04 21.79
C SER A 116 37.33 -14.66 21.21
N LEU A 117 37.41 -14.77 19.88
CA LEU A 117 38.57 -15.28 19.15
C LEU A 117 39.45 -14.13 18.62
N SER A 118 39.63 -13.09 19.44
CA SER A 118 40.49 -11.94 19.12
C SER A 118 41.96 -12.34 18.96
N SER A 119 42.44 -13.29 19.78
CA SER A 119 43.81 -13.80 19.72
C SER A 119 44.11 -14.54 18.40
N LEU A 120 43.09 -15.21 17.83
CA LEU A 120 43.17 -15.87 16.53
C LEU A 120 43.30 -14.81 15.42
N SER A 121 42.48 -13.76 15.47
CA SER A 121 42.58 -12.60 14.55
C SER A 121 43.98 -11.99 14.56
N ASP A 122 44.54 -11.75 15.76
CA ASP A 122 45.87 -11.16 15.90
C ASP A 122 46.98 -12.09 15.37
N ALA A 123 46.90 -13.39 15.66
CA ALA A 123 47.86 -14.37 15.17
C ALA A 123 47.82 -14.52 13.64
N MET A 124 46.62 -14.54 13.06
CA MET A 124 46.47 -14.57 11.60
C MET A 124 47.09 -13.34 10.94
N GLN A 125 46.94 -12.16 11.54
CA GLN A 125 47.45 -10.93 10.98
C GLN A 125 48.98 -10.77 11.13
N LYS A 126 49.57 -11.29 12.21
CA LYS A 126 51.01 -11.18 12.48
C LYS A 126 51.84 -12.30 11.84
N ASP A 127 51.38 -13.54 11.97
CA ASP A 127 52.22 -14.72 11.69
C ASP A 127 51.85 -15.42 10.38
N MET A 128 50.61 -15.26 9.89
CA MET A 128 50.06 -16.03 8.75
C MET A 128 49.83 -15.20 7.48
N GLY A 129 50.32 -13.95 7.43
CA GLY A 129 50.17 -13.08 6.26
C GLY A 129 48.76 -12.48 6.08
N GLY A 130 47.93 -12.52 7.12
CA GLY A 130 46.60 -11.91 7.15
C GLY A 130 45.46 -12.82 6.69
N PHE A 131 44.24 -12.30 6.82
CA PHE A 131 42.99 -13.02 6.52
C PHE A 131 42.91 -13.54 5.09
N ALA A 132 43.47 -12.80 4.11
CA ALA A 132 43.44 -13.19 2.71
C ALA A 132 44.33 -14.42 2.44
N ALA A 133 45.52 -14.48 3.04
CA ALA A 133 46.45 -15.59 2.88
C ALA A 133 45.91 -16.88 3.51
N VAL A 134 45.31 -16.78 4.69
CA VAL A 134 44.65 -17.91 5.36
C VAL A 134 43.43 -18.37 4.59
N ALA A 135 42.58 -17.44 4.12
CA ALA A 135 41.42 -17.78 3.31
C ALA A 135 41.80 -18.48 1.99
N ALA A 136 42.86 -18.03 1.32
CA ALA A 136 43.35 -18.66 0.09
C ALA A 136 43.81 -20.10 0.33
N LYS A 137 44.51 -20.36 1.45
CA LYS A 137 44.94 -21.72 1.83
C LYS A 137 43.76 -22.63 2.18
N LEU A 138 42.71 -22.09 2.81
CA LEU A 138 41.50 -22.82 3.17
C LEU A 138 40.46 -22.92 2.03
N GLY A 139 40.73 -22.30 0.87
CA GLY A 139 39.75 -22.20 -0.21
C GLY A 139 38.50 -21.37 0.15
N LEU A 140 38.57 -20.54 1.19
CA LEU A 140 37.47 -19.71 1.66
C LEU A 140 37.42 -18.36 0.91
N LYS A 141 36.22 -17.85 0.67
CA LYS A 141 36.04 -16.52 0.05
C LYS A 141 36.32 -15.44 1.08
N CYS A 142 37.36 -14.63 0.86
CA CYS A 142 37.69 -13.50 1.73
C CYS A 142 36.90 -12.23 1.39
N SER A 143 36.70 -11.39 2.41
CA SER A 143 36.22 -10.03 2.20
C SER A 143 37.29 -9.22 1.46
N LYS A 144 36.84 -8.39 0.51
CA LYS A 144 37.72 -7.55 -0.32
C LYS A 144 38.57 -6.61 0.54
N PRO A 145 39.79 -6.23 0.13
CA PRO A 145 40.71 -5.44 0.94
C PRO A 145 40.13 -4.05 1.29
N ARG A 146 40.62 -3.47 2.40
CA ARG A 146 40.21 -2.11 2.81
C ARG A 146 40.55 -1.11 1.69
N GLY A 147 39.56 -0.37 1.22
CA GLY A 147 39.71 0.58 0.12
C GLY A 147 39.19 0.08 -1.22
N PHE A 148 38.98 -1.23 -1.40
CA PHE A 148 38.49 -1.80 -2.67
C PHE A 148 37.19 -1.15 -3.16
N TRP A 149 36.25 -0.88 -2.25
CA TRP A 149 34.96 -0.26 -2.55
C TRP A 149 35.02 1.26 -2.77
N LYS A 150 36.17 1.89 -2.48
CA LYS A 150 36.37 3.32 -2.73
C LYS A 150 36.69 3.61 -4.19
N ASP A 151 37.16 2.62 -4.94
CA ASP A 151 37.44 2.80 -6.36
C ASP A 151 36.17 2.50 -7.17
N PHE A 152 35.73 3.47 -7.94
CA PHE A 152 34.48 3.36 -8.71
C PHE A 152 34.51 2.18 -9.69
N ASP A 153 35.63 1.99 -10.39
CA ASP A 153 35.80 0.91 -11.39
C ASP A 153 35.71 -0.49 -10.78
N ASN A 154 36.17 -0.66 -9.53
CA ASN A 154 36.05 -1.93 -8.81
C ASN A 154 34.58 -2.25 -8.51
N VAL A 155 33.79 -1.23 -8.13
CA VAL A 155 32.35 -1.40 -7.89
C VAL A 155 31.62 -1.74 -9.20
N VAL A 156 31.98 -1.06 -10.30
CA VAL A 156 31.44 -1.35 -11.63
C VAL A 156 31.77 -2.76 -12.09
N GLY A 157 33.01 -3.22 -11.91
CA GLY A 157 33.44 -4.57 -12.26
C GLY A 157 32.68 -5.65 -11.49
N GLU A 158 32.52 -5.48 -10.18
CA GLU A 158 31.74 -6.41 -9.34
C GLU A 158 30.24 -6.39 -9.69
N LEU A 159 29.69 -5.22 -10.03
CA LEU A 159 28.31 -5.09 -10.48
C LEU A 159 28.09 -5.83 -11.82
N LYS A 160 29.01 -5.67 -12.79
CA LYS A 160 28.97 -6.39 -14.07
C LYS A 160 29.09 -7.90 -13.89
N ALA A 161 30.07 -8.36 -13.12
CA ALA A 161 30.24 -9.79 -12.82
C ALA A 161 28.99 -10.39 -12.16
N TRP A 162 28.35 -9.62 -11.27
CA TRP A 162 27.08 -10.04 -10.68
C TRP A 162 25.96 -10.08 -11.73
N MET A 163 25.82 -9.07 -12.59
CA MET A 163 24.81 -9.04 -13.66
C MET A 163 24.99 -10.21 -14.63
N ASP A 164 26.23 -10.57 -14.96
CA ASP A 164 26.55 -11.72 -15.81
C ASP A 164 26.10 -13.03 -15.16
N SER A 165 26.38 -13.20 -13.86
CA SER A 165 25.94 -14.38 -13.09
C SER A 165 24.43 -14.47 -12.89
N ALA A 166 23.75 -13.32 -12.83
CA ALA A 166 22.30 -13.21 -12.67
C ALA A 166 21.55 -13.18 -14.02
N HIS A 167 22.28 -13.18 -15.14
CA HIS A 167 21.76 -13.00 -16.50
C HIS A 167 20.82 -11.79 -16.64
N CYS A 168 21.19 -10.67 -16.00
CA CYS A 168 20.39 -9.45 -16.00
C CYS A 168 20.89 -8.48 -17.08
N THR A 169 20.04 -8.09 -18.02
CA THR A 169 20.36 -7.14 -19.11
C THR A 169 20.10 -5.68 -18.73
N THR A 170 19.38 -5.45 -17.62
CA THR A 170 19.05 -4.12 -17.09
C THR A 170 19.75 -3.87 -15.77
N LEU A 171 19.97 -2.61 -15.40
CA LEU A 171 20.57 -2.27 -14.11
C LEU A 171 19.69 -2.78 -12.97
N PRO A 172 20.21 -3.62 -12.05
CA PRO A 172 19.40 -4.20 -10.98
C PRO A 172 18.92 -3.13 -10.01
N THR A 173 17.73 -3.36 -9.46
CA THR A 173 17.17 -2.51 -8.39
C THR A 173 17.82 -2.84 -7.04
N GLN A 174 17.77 -1.90 -6.10
CA GLN A 174 18.27 -2.14 -4.73
C GLN A 174 17.57 -3.34 -4.05
N ALA A 175 16.30 -3.59 -4.40
CA ALA A 175 15.55 -4.73 -3.88
C ALA A 175 16.12 -6.06 -4.38
N GLU A 176 16.49 -6.14 -5.66
CA GLU A 176 17.11 -7.31 -6.28
C GLU A 176 18.48 -7.59 -5.66
N LEU A 177 19.34 -6.57 -5.55
CA LEU A 177 20.65 -6.70 -4.87
C LEU A 177 20.50 -7.13 -3.41
N ARG A 178 19.49 -6.61 -2.70
CA ARG A 178 19.22 -6.99 -1.30
C ARG A 178 18.74 -8.43 -1.20
N SER A 179 17.90 -8.88 -2.14
CA SER A 179 17.44 -10.28 -2.19
C SER A 179 18.58 -11.25 -2.52
N ALA A 180 19.56 -10.80 -3.30
CA ALA A 180 20.79 -11.55 -3.58
C ALA A 180 21.82 -11.51 -2.43
N GLY A 181 21.51 -10.84 -1.30
CA GLY A 181 22.42 -10.70 -0.16
C GLY A 181 23.62 -9.76 -0.41
N ARG A 182 23.63 -9.03 -1.53
CA ARG A 182 24.72 -8.13 -1.94
C ARG A 182 24.52 -6.72 -1.39
N THR A 183 24.46 -6.61 -0.06
CA THR A 183 24.34 -5.32 0.65
C THR A 183 25.63 -4.49 0.63
N ASP A 184 26.76 -5.16 0.39
CA ASP A 184 28.06 -4.57 0.10
C ASP A 184 28.02 -3.68 -1.15
N LEU A 185 27.51 -4.20 -2.27
CA LEU A 185 27.35 -3.45 -3.52
C LEU A 185 26.40 -2.25 -3.35
N ILE A 186 25.29 -2.44 -2.64
CA ILE A 186 24.35 -1.35 -2.35
C ILE A 186 25.05 -0.19 -1.63
N SER A 187 25.83 -0.52 -0.60
CA SER A 187 26.53 0.48 0.21
C SER A 187 27.64 1.17 -0.58
N ALA A 188 28.40 0.42 -1.38
CA ALA A 188 29.44 0.96 -2.25
C ALA A 188 28.84 1.89 -3.32
N MET A 189 27.76 1.48 -3.99
CA MET A 189 27.07 2.31 -4.98
C MET A 189 26.52 3.60 -4.36
N GLN A 190 25.99 3.55 -3.13
CA GLN A 190 25.53 4.75 -2.42
C GLN A 190 26.65 5.74 -2.11
N GLN A 191 27.87 5.27 -1.79
CA GLN A 191 29.03 6.14 -1.58
C GLN A 191 29.45 6.89 -2.85
N HIS A 192 29.15 6.32 -4.02
CA HIS A 192 29.52 6.83 -5.35
C HIS A 192 28.37 7.56 -6.07
N GLY A 193 27.40 8.10 -5.33
CA GLY A 193 26.29 8.88 -5.91
C GLY A 193 25.00 8.09 -6.19
N GLY A 194 24.95 6.82 -5.80
CA GLY A 194 23.76 5.98 -5.88
C GLY A 194 23.50 5.36 -7.26
N MET A 195 22.39 4.63 -7.41
CA MET A 195 22.08 3.89 -8.64
C MET A 195 21.95 4.77 -9.90
N VAL A 196 21.59 6.04 -9.75
CA VAL A 196 21.44 6.97 -10.89
C VAL A 196 22.79 7.24 -11.55
N ALA A 197 23.82 7.54 -10.76
CA ALA A 197 25.18 7.78 -11.26
C ALA A 197 25.74 6.54 -11.99
N PHE A 198 25.44 5.34 -11.50
CA PHE A 198 25.83 4.09 -12.17
C PHE A 198 25.04 3.83 -13.44
N ALA A 199 23.76 4.18 -13.49
CA ALA A 199 22.94 4.06 -14.70
C ALA A 199 23.43 4.99 -15.81
N GLU A 200 23.78 6.23 -15.45
CA GLU A 200 24.38 7.20 -16.37
C GLU A 200 25.75 6.72 -16.87
N HIS A 201 26.62 6.27 -15.95
CA HIS A 201 27.96 5.81 -16.31
C HIS A 201 27.96 4.54 -17.17
N LEU A 202 27.01 3.63 -16.93
CA LEU A 202 26.87 2.40 -17.72
C LEU A 202 26.02 2.59 -18.99
N GLY A 203 25.41 3.76 -19.18
CA GLY A 203 24.50 4.03 -20.30
C GLY A 203 23.28 3.11 -20.32
N MET A 204 22.88 2.58 -19.16
CA MET A 204 21.81 1.58 -19.04
C MET A 204 20.51 2.23 -18.53
N PRO A 205 19.35 1.90 -19.12
CA PRO A 205 18.08 2.36 -18.60
C PRO A 205 17.83 1.73 -17.22
N MET A 206 17.50 2.56 -16.23
CA MET A 206 17.07 2.06 -14.93
C MET A 206 15.79 1.25 -15.09
N ALA A 207 15.72 0.08 -14.45
CA ALA A 207 14.45 -0.61 -14.27
C ALA A 207 13.48 0.35 -13.55
N ALA A 208 12.39 0.72 -14.23
CA ALA A 208 11.40 1.64 -13.68
C ALA A 208 10.99 1.17 -12.27
N PRO A 209 10.88 2.08 -11.28
CA PRO A 209 10.55 1.69 -9.92
C PRO A 209 9.20 0.99 -9.90
N LYS A 210 9.23 -0.35 -9.81
CA LYS A 210 8.04 -1.18 -9.57
C LYS A 210 7.53 -0.85 -8.17
N GLY A 211 6.66 0.14 -8.03
CA GLY A 211 5.93 0.32 -6.77
C GLY A 211 5.59 1.72 -6.29
N LYS A 212 5.89 2.81 -7.01
CA LYS A 212 5.07 4.01 -6.82
C LYS A 212 3.87 3.90 -7.76
N ARG A 213 2.92 3.02 -7.41
CA ARG A 213 1.54 3.29 -7.81
C ARG A 213 1.27 4.67 -7.23
N ALA A 214 1.24 5.68 -8.09
CA ALA A 214 0.53 6.90 -7.79
C ALA A 214 -0.82 6.43 -7.25
N THR A 215 -1.01 6.45 -5.93
CA THR A 215 -2.34 6.30 -5.33
C THR A 215 -3.20 7.28 -6.12
N GLY A 216 -4.32 6.82 -6.67
CA GLY A 216 -5.01 7.43 -7.82
C GLY A 216 -5.31 8.93 -7.73
N TYR A 217 -5.13 9.54 -6.57
CA TYR A 217 -5.31 10.97 -6.28
C TYR A 217 -4.02 11.78 -6.27
N SER A 218 -3.06 11.45 -7.13
CA SER A 218 -1.88 12.32 -7.33
C SER A 218 -2.30 13.68 -7.89
N VAL A 219 -3.44 13.75 -8.58
CA VAL A 219 -4.08 14.99 -8.99
C VAL A 219 -5.09 15.43 -7.93
N ARG A 220 -4.82 16.58 -7.31
CA ARG A 220 -5.64 17.17 -6.25
C ARG A 220 -7.12 17.34 -6.60
N LYS A 221 -7.44 17.71 -7.85
CA LYS A 221 -8.84 17.86 -8.31
C LYS A 221 -9.64 16.56 -8.26
N GLN A 222 -8.99 15.43 -8.53
CA GLN A 222 -9.64 14.12 -8.45
C GLN A 222 -9.98 13.80 -6.99
N LEU A 223 -9.10 14.15 -6.04
CA LEU A 223 -9.37 13.98 -4.62
C LEU A 223 -10.60 14.78 -4.15
N GLU A 224 -10.69 16.06 -4.54
CA GLU A 224 -11.83 16.92 -4.18
C GLU A 224 -13.15 16.33 -4.70
N GLN A 225 -13.17 15.88 -5.95
CA GLN A 225 -14.35 15.23 -6.55
C GLN A 225 -14.74 13.96 -5.80
N HIS A 226 -13.80 13.07 -5.50
CA HIS A 226 -14.13 11.83 -4.80
C HIS A 226 -14.55 12.03 -3.34
N ILE A 227 -14.10 13.11 -2.69
CA ILE A 227 -14.60 13.48 -1.36
C ILE A 227 -16.05 13.99 -1.47
N CYS A 228 -16.36 14.83 -2.46
CA CYS A 228 -17.71 15.30 -2.70
C CYS A 228 -18.67 14.16 -3.07
N GLU A 229 -18.27 13.26 -3.97
CA GLU A 229 -19.03 12.05 -4.33
C GLU A 229 -19.32 11.19 -3.10
N PHE A 230 -18.30 10.98 -2.26
CA PHE A 230 -18.46 10.22 -1.02
C PHE A 230 -19.44 10.90 -0.06
N VAL A 231 -19.39 12.22 0.05
CA VAL A 231 -20.31 13.01 0.89
C VAL A 231 -21.75 12.90 0.39
N GLU A 232 -21.98 12.98 -0.92
CA GLU A 232 -23.31 12.85 -1.53
C GLU A 232 -23.86 11.43 -1.37
N GLU A 233 -23.04 10.40 -1.63
CA GLU A 233 -23.43 9.00 -1.51
C GLU A 233 -23.82 8.61 -0.08
N HIS A 234 -23.14 9.18 0.91
CA HIS A 234 -23.32 8.83 2.33
C HIS A 234 -24.19 9.83 3.10
N GLY A 235 -24.77 10.83 2.41
CA GLY A 235 -25.68 11.82 3.02
C GLY A 235 -25.02 12.77 4.01
N LEU A 236 -23.70 13.01 3.89
CA LEU A 236 -22.91 13.86 4.79
C LEU A 236 -23.02 15.35 4.43
N GLU A 237 -24.23 15.84 4.17
CA GLU A 237 -24.45 17.18 3.61
C GLU A 237 -23.76 18.27 4.45
N GLY A 238 -22.79 18.95 3.83
CA GLY A 238 -22.06 20.06 4.43
C GLY A 238 -21.03 19.69 5.50
N VAL A 239 -20.80 18.40 5.78
CA VAL A 239 -19.83 17.94 6.79
C VAL A 239 -18.68 17.20 6.14
N PHE A 240 -17.45 17.56 6.51
CA PHE A 240 -16.26 16.86 6.01
C PHE A 240 -16.14 15.49 6.70
N PRO A 241 -15.96 14.38 5.94
CA PRO A 241 -15.87 13.05 6.50
C PRO A 241 -14.62 12.92 7.40
N SER A 242 -14.80 12.34 8.59
CA SER A 242 -13.69 12.03 9.49
C SER A 242 -12.79 10.93 8.90
N ASN A 243 -11.49 10.96 9.20
CA ASN A 243 -10.55 9.91 8.76
C ASN A 243 -10.98 8.52 9.24
N HIS A 244 -11.57 8.43 10.43
CA HIS A 244 -12.13 7.17 10.95
C HIS A 244 -13.29 6.67 10.10
N LEU A 245 -14.19 7.57 9.71
CA LEU A 245 -15.29 7.25 8.81
C LEU A 245 -14.74 6.71 7.48
N LEU A 246 -13.83 7.44 6.81
CA LEU A 246 -13.23 6.98 5.55
C LEU A 246 -12.54 5.61 5.67
N THR A 247 -11.89 5.36 6.80
CA THR A 247 -11.21 4.09 7.06
C THR A 247 -12.21 2.94 7.27
N ASN A 248 -13.28 3.17 8.03
CA ASN A 248 -14.35 2.19 8.25
C ASN A 248 -15.07 1.82 6.93
N TRP A 249 -15.18 2.78 6.00
CA TRP A 249 -15.71 2.54 4.66
C TRP A 249 -14.67 1.95 3.68
N GLY A 250 -13.48 1.57 4.15
CA GLY A 250 -12.41 0.97 3.34
C GLY A 250 -11.68 1.97 2.43
N ARG A 251 -12.01 3.25 2.49
CA ARG A 251 -11.46 4.33 1.65
C ARG A 251 -10.19 4.94 2.26
N SER A 252 -9.23 4.06 2.60
CA SER A 252 -7.92 4.46 3.13
C SER A 252 -7.05 5.21 2.10
N ASP A 253 -7.40 5.09 0.82
CA ASP A 253 -6.85 5.84 -0.30
C ASP A 253 -7.18 7.34 -0.21
N LEU A 254 -8.40 7.70 0.18
CA LEU A 254 -8.80 9.09 0.41
C LEU A 254 -8.07 9.69 1.62
N VAL A 255 -7.92 8.93 2.72
CA VAL A 255 -7.16 9.37 3.91
C VAL A 255 -5.72 9.73 3.53
N LYS A 256 -5.03 8.84 2.81
CA LYS A 256 -3.67 9.08 2.33
C LYS A 256 -3.60 10.25 1.34
N GLY A 257 -4.64 10.44 0.53
CA GLY A 257 -4.77 11.60 -0.34
C GLY A 257 -4.85 12.90 0.46
N ILE A 258 -5.75 12.95 1.45
CA ILE A 258 -5.97 14.11 2.31
C ILE A 258 -4.67 14.49 3.04
N GLU A 259 -3.95 13.53 3.62
CA GLU A 259 -2.67 13.77 4.31
C GLU A 259 -1.62 14.41 3.39
N ARG A 260 -1.51 13.94 2.14
CA ARG A 260 -0.55 14.48 1.17
C ARG A 260 -0.89 15.89 0.68
N HIS A 261 -2.17 16.22 0.62
CA HIS A 261 -2.66 17.50 0.07
C HIS A 261 -2.94 18.56 1.14
N GLY A 262 -2.34 18.43 2.33
CA GLY A 262 -2.38 19.46 3.38
C GLY A 262 -3.36 19.19 4.52
N GLY A 263 -3.87 17.96 4.62
CA GLY A 263 -4.72 17.52 5.73
C GLY A 263 -6.21 17.87 5.57
N ALA A 264 -7.02 17.37 6.52
CA ALA A 264 -8.47 17.47 6.47
C ALA A 264 -8.97 18.92 6.48
N GLU A 265 -8.35 19.81 7.27
CA GLU A 265 -8.72 21.24 7.32
C GLU A 265 -8.53 21.95 5.99
N HIS A 266 -7.44 21.65 5.29
CA HIS A 266 -7.16 22.25 4.00
C HIS A 266 -8.14 21.77 2.93
N MET A 267 -8.46 20.47 2.95
CA MET A 267 -9.41 19.88 2.02
C MET A 267 -10.86 20.31 2.31
N ALA A 268 -11.25 20.42 3.58
CA ALA A 268 -12.59 20.87 3.97
C ALA A 268 -12.88 22.30 3.50
N LYS A 269 -11.93 23.23 3.70
CA LYS A 269 -12.04 24.61 3.19
C LYS A 269 -12.21 24.67 1.68
N LYS A 270 -11.62 23.72 0.95
CA LYS A 270 -11.65 23.67 -0.52
C LYS A 270 -12.92 23.04 -1.07
N CYS A 271 -13.39 21.96 -0.44
CA CYS A 271 -14.67 21.35 -0.74
C CYS A 271 -15.87 22.19 -0.23
N GLY A 272 -15.63 23.26 0.53
CA GLY A 272 -16.70 24.06 1.14
C GLY A 272 -17.44 23.31 2.26
N LEU A 273 -16.79 22.33 2.88
CA LEU A 273 -17.36 21.47 3.91
C LEU A 273 -16.93 21.94 5.30
N ALA A 274 -17.79 21.79 6.29
CA ALA A 274 -17.49 22.10 7.68
C ALA A 274 -16.87 20.90 8.39
N ILE A 275 -15.77 21.12 9.13
CA ILE A 275 -15.24 20.10 10.05
C ILE A 275 -16.01 20.21 11.35
N ARG A 276 -16.81 19.19 11.66
CA ARG A 276 -17.42 19.03 12.97
C ARG A 276 -16.51 18.17 13.83
N ARG A 277 -15.93 18.77 14.87
CA ARG A 277 -15.24 18.00 15.91
C ARG A 277 -16.29 17.33 16.80
N ALA A 278 -16.13 16.04 17.06
CA ALA A 278 -17.01 15.34 17.98
C ALA A 278 -16.90 15.98 19.38
N PRO A 279 -18.03 16.27 20.05
CA PRO A 279 -18.00 16.78 21.42
C PRO A 279 -17.39 15.72 22.35
N ALA A 280 -16.67 16.16 23.39
CA ALA A 280 -15.92 15.27 24.28
C ALA A 280 -16.78 14.17 24.91
N GLU A 281 -18.05 14.47 25.18
CA GLU A 281 -19.02 13.52 25.72
C GLU A 281 -19.34 12.38 24.74
N LEU A 282 -19.52 12.70 23.45
CA LEU A 282 -19.77 11.69 22.42
C LEU A 282 -18.51 10.84 22.16
N VAL A 283 -17.32 11.41 22.35
CA VAL A 283 -16.05 10.67 22.26
C VAL A 283 -15.91 9.67 23.42
N ALA A 284 -16.32 10.05 24.63
CA ALA A 284 -16.31 9.15 25.78
C ALA A 284 -17.30 7.98 25.59
N VAL A 285 -18.46 8.28 25.00
CA VAL A 285 -19.55 7.32 24.73
C VAL A 285 -19.33 6.49 23.45
N ALA A 286 -18.37 6.87 22.60
CA ALA A 286 -18.16 6.23 21.30
C ALA A 286 -17.79 4.75 21.42
N GLN A 287 -16.87 4.39 22.33
CA GLN A 287 -16.43 2.99 22.51
C GLN A 287 -17.61 2.10 22.95
N ASP A 288 -18.38 2.58 23.90
CA ASP A 288 -19.59 1.94 24.41
C ASP A 288 -20.65 1.72 23.30
N LEU A 289 -20.83 2.68 22.39
CA LEU A 289 -21.70 2.52 21.22
C LEU A 289 -21.17 1.47 20.25
N TYR A 290 -19.86 1.41 20.01
CA TYR A 290 -19.24 0.37 19.19
C TYR A 290 -19.39 -1.03 19.79
N GLU A 291 -19.29 -1.17 21.12
CA GLU A 291 -19.47 -2.44 21.80
C GLU A 291 -20.91 -2.96 21.66
N VAL A 292 -21.90 -2.08 21.83
CA VAL A 292 -23.31 -2.42 21.61
C VAL A 292 -23.53 -2.82 20.14
N ALA A 293 -22.98 -2.08 19.19
CA ALA A 293 -23.07 -2.41 17.77
C ALA A 293 -22.41 -3.76 17.42
N LYS A 294 -21.29 -4.09 18.06
CA LYS A 294 -20.61 -5.38 17.91
C LYS A 294 -21.46 -6.54 18.44
N GLN A 295 -22.15 -6.36 19.56
CA GLN A 295 -23.06 -7.38 20.11
C GLN A 295 -24.23 -7.68 19.17
N LEU A 296 -24.64 -6.71 18.36
CA LEU A 296 -25.70 -6.86 17.35
C LEU A 296 -25.22 -7.49 16.03
N GLY A 297 -23.93 -7.81 15.91
CA GLY A 297 -23.34 -8.35 14.68
C GLY A 297 -23.08 -7.29 13.59
N HIS A 298 -23.30 -6.01 13.89
CA HIS A 298 -23.13 -4.90 12.95
C HIS A 298 -22.26 -3.80 13.58
N PRO A 299 -20.94 -4.01 13.73
CA PRO A 299 -20.05 -3.11 14.46
C PRO A 299 -19.99 -1.69 13.87
N ASP A 300 -20.28 -1.56 12.58
CA ASP A 300 -20.23 -0.28 11.88
C ASP A 300 -21.57 0.45 11.90
N VAL A 301 -22.66 -0.14 12.39
CA VAL A 301 -24.01 0.46 12.32
C VAL A 301 -24.41 1.04 13.66
N MET A 302 -24.89 2.28 13.65
CA MET A 302 -25.36 2.98 14.84
C MET A 302 -26.58 2.26 15.45
N PRO A 303 -26.50 1.84 16.72
CA PRO A 303 -27.64 1.28 17.44
C PRO A 303 -28.83 2.25 17.46
N SER A 304 -30.06 1.73 17.35
CA SER A 304 -31.25 2.58 17.42
C SER A 304 -31.48 3.11 18.83
N LEU A 305 -32.10 4.30 18.97
CA LEU A 305 -32.43 4.86 20.28
C LEU A 305 -33.34 3.94 21.11
N GLU A 306 -34.28 3.27 20.45
CA GLU A 306 -35.16 2.28 21.10
C GLU A 306 -34.38 1.09 21.66
N LEU A 307 -33.34 0.65 20.96
CA LEU A 307 -32.49 -0.45 21.40
C LEU A 307 -31.58 -0.04 22.57
N LEU A 308 -31.00 1.17 22.52
CA LEU A 308 -30.21 1.69 23.63
C LEU A 308 -31.07 1.83 24.90
N ARG A 309 -32.31 2.30 24.75
CA ARG A 309 -33.29 2.39 25.86
C ARG A 309 -33.71 1.02 26.37
N SER A 310 -33.95 0.04 25.50
CA SER A 310 -34.35 -1.31 25.93
C SER A 310 -33.23 -2.07 26.65
N GLN A 311 -31.97 -1.74 26.35
CA GLN A 311 -30.80 -2.25 27.08
C GLN A 311 -30.51 -1.51 28.40
N GLY A 312 -31.36 -0.54 28.80
CA GLY A 312 -31.16 0.25 30.01
C GLY A 312 -30.02 1.28 29.91
N ARG A 313 -29.49 1.51 28.70
CA ARG A 313 -28.39 2.43 28.41
C ARG A 313 -28.93 3.81 28.02
N GLU A 314 -29.70 4.40 28.93
CA GLU A 314 -30.27 5.75 28.74
C GLU A 314 -29.20 6.83 28.64
N ASP A 315 -28.04 6.61 29.25
CA ASP A 315 -26.86 7.45 29.14
C ASP A 315 -26.42 7.63 27.67
N LEU A 316 -26.31 6.52 26.93
CA LEU A 316 -25.93 6.54 25.51
C LEU A 316 -27.04 7.16 24.64
N ALA A 317 -28.29 6.80 24.89
CA ALA A 317 -29.43 7.33 24.15
C ALA A 317 -29.56 8.85 24.32
N SER A 318 -29.44 9.33 25.56
CA SER A 318 -29.49 10.75 25.90
C SER A 318 -28.31 11.53 25.31
N ALA A 319 -27.11 10.95 25.31
CA ALA A 319 -25.93 11.57 24.68
C ALA A 319 -26.13 11.73 23.17
N VAL A 320 -26.68 10.72 22.49
CA VAL A 320 -26.98 10.76 21.05
C VAL A 320 -28.06 11.81 20.73
N GLU A 321 -29.13 11.89 21.52
CA GLU A 321 -30.20 12.88 21.33
C GLU A 321 -29.72 14.33 21.54
N ARG A 322 -28.92 14.58 22.58
CA ARG A 322 -28.36 15.91 22.86
C ARG A 322 -27.44 16.44 21.76
N HIS A 323 -26.88 15.54 20.94
CA HIS A 323 -25.98 15.89 19.83
C HIS A 323 -26.64 15.85 18.43
N GLY A 324 -27.97 15.98 18.37
CA GLY A 324 -28.69 16.13 17.11
C GLY A 324 -29.13 14.81 16.48
N GLY A 325 -29.32 13.78 17.30
CA GLY A 325 -29.91 12.50 16.92
C GLY A 325 -28.94 11.50 16.30
N MET A 326 -29.46 10.30 16.02
CA MET A 326 -28.66 9.13 15.57
C MET A 326 -27.79 9.42 14.36
N HIS A 327 -28.33 10.10 13.34
CA HIS A 327 -27.58 10.34 12.10
C HIS A 327 -26.39 11.26 12.34
N THR A 328 -26.61 12.40 13.00
CA THR A 328 -25.55 13.36 13.31
C THR A 328 -24.48 12.73 14.21
N ALA A 329 -24.89 11.98 15.23
CA ALA A 329 -23.99 11.28 16.12
C ALA A 329 -23.19 10.17 15.41
N ALA A 330 -23.84 9.41 14.52
CA ALA A 330 -23.20 8.36 13.73
C ALA A 330 -22.09 8.94 12.85
N CYS A 331 -22.37 10.07 12.19
CA CYS A 331 -21.38 10.78 11.37
C CYS A 331 -20.16 11.25 12.18
N MET A 332 -20.39 11.71 13.41
CA MET A 332 -19.32 12.19 14.31
C MET A 332 -18.46 11.06 14.86
N VAL A 333 -19.07 9.90 15.14
CA VAL A 333 -18.38 8.72 15.71
C VAL A 333 -17.79 7.82 14.63
N GLY A 334 -18.17 8.00 13.36
CA GLY A 334 -17.68 7.20 12.23
C GLY A 334 -18.49 5.92 11.97
N MET A 335 -19.74 5.88 12.44
CA MET A 335 -20.68 4.77 12.25
C MET A 335 -21.69 5.09 11.13
N LYS A 336 -22.29 4.05 10.56
CA LYS A 336 -23.37 4.11 9.57
C LYS A 336 -24.70 4.35 10.29
N SER A 337 -25.52 5.31 9.85
CA SER A 337 -26.86 5.45 10.40
C SER A 337 -27.77 4.32 9.90
N SER A 338 -28.43 3.58 10.80
CA SER A 338 -29.37 2.51 10.47
C SER A 338 -30.66 3.00 9.79
N HIS A 339 -31.00 4.28 9.92
CA HIS A 339 -32.12 4.90 9.21
C HIS A 339 -31.70 5.46 7.85
N ALA A 340 -32.38 4.99 6.80
CA ALA A 340 -32.44 5.67 5.52
C ALA A 340 -32.94 7.13 5.72
N THR A 341 -32.19 8.07 5.14
CA THR A 341 -32.54 9.48 4.88
C THR A 341 -33.90 9.95 5.41
N VAL A 342 -33.93 10.44 6.65
CA VAL A 342 -34.90 11.45 7.05
C VAL A 342 -34.23 12.78 6.77
N THR A 343 -34.58 13.39 5.64
CA THR A 343 -34.26 14.81 5.41
C THR A 343 -34.75 15.61 6.62
N PRO A 344 -34.00 16.62 7.09
CA PRO A 344 -34.51 17.49 8.13
C PRO A 344 -35.79 18.15 7.59
N ARG A 345 -36.93 17.83 8.19
CA ARG A 345 -38.17 18.58 7.98
C ARG A 345 -37.84 20.05 8.16
N LYS A 346 -37.94 20.83 7.08
CA LYS A 346 -38.09 22.29 7.16
C LYS A 346 -39.05 22.56 8.31
N ALA A 347 -38.59 23.30 9.31
CA ALA A 347 -39.43 23.81 10.37
C ALA A 347 -40.59 24.59 9.73
N THR A 348 -41.75 23.96 9.59
CA THR A 348 -43.02 24.64 9.41
C THR A 348 -43.34 25.23 10.77
N THR A 349 -43.01 26.51 10.92
CA THR A 349 -43.46 27.36 12.01
C THR A 349 -44.98 27.49 11.91
N ALA A 350 -45.71 26.51 12.46
CA ALA A 350 -47.11 26.67 12.79
C ALA A 350 -47.17 27.38 14.16
N ALA A 351 -46.91 28.69 14.15
CA ALA A 351 -47.17 29.54 15.29
C ALA A 351 -48.69 29.77 15.40
N ARG A 352 -49.25 29.40 16.55
CA ARG A 352 -50.55 29.89 17.04
C ARG A 352 -50.56 31.43 16.94
N PRO A 353 -51.60 32.08 16.40
CA PRO A 353 -51.68 33.52 16.41
C PRO A 353 -52.11 33.97 17.80
N LEU A 354 -51.22 34.66 18.51
CA LEU A 354 -51.62 35.69 19.46
C LEU A 354 -51.40 37.03 18.77
N SER A 355 -52.50 37.75 18.62
CA SER A 355 -52.57 39.15 18.23
C SER A 355 -51.57 39.99 19.02
N VAL A 356 -50.83 40.89 18.37
CA VAL A 356 -50.65 42.31 18.74
C VAL A 356 -50.00 43.04 17.57
N ALA A 357 -50.43 44.28 17.41
CA ALA A 357 -50.19 45.26 16.35
C ALA A 357 -48.72 45.65 16.06
N GLY A 358 -48.51 46.13 14.84
CA GLY A 358 -47.77 47.39 14.61
C GLY A 358 -46.41 47.32 13.93
N GLY A 359 -46.31 47.93 12.73
CA GLY A 359 -45.17 48.76 12.36
C GLY A 359 -44.24 48.27 11.23
N GLY A 360 -44.30 48.97 10.09
CA GLY A 360 -43.23 49.36 9.13
C GLY A 360 -42.18 48.31 8.70
N GLY A 361 -41.83 48.11 7.43
CA GLY A 361 -41.77 49.06 6.31
C GLY A 361 -40.41 48.94 5.59
N SER A 362 -40.42 48.45 4.35
CA SER A 362 -39.51 48.85 3.24
C SER A 362 -38.03 48.40 3.16
N GLY A 363 -37.61 47.26 3.73
CA GLY A 363 -36.23 46.74 3.54
C GLY A 363 -35.97 45.86 2.31
N GLY A 364 -36.96 45.07 1.87
CA GLY A 364 -36.74 43.96 0.93
C GLY A 364 -36.64 44.33 -0.55
N ALA A 365 -37.31 45.39 -1.00
CA ALA A 365 -37.37 45.74 -2.42
C ALA A 365 -36.07 46.35 -2.97
N ARG A 366 -35.26 47.01 -2.12
CA ARG A 366 -33.98 47.62 -2.53
C ARG A 366 -32.88 46.59 -2.78
N LEU A 367 -32.88 45.48 -2.04
CA LEU A 367 -31.88 44.41 -2.21
C LEU A 367 -32.12 43.62 -3.51
N ALA A 368 -33.38 43.33 -3.84
CA ALA A 368 -33.73 42.63 -5.07
C ALA A 368 -33.37 43.46 -6.33
N ALA A 369 -33.64 44.77 -6.32
CA ALA A 369 -33.30 45.66 -7.42
C ALA A 369 -31.78 45.82 -7.61
N ALA A 370 -30.99 45.84 -6.52
CA ALA A 370 -29.54 45.92 -6.57
C ALA A 370 -28.91 44.66 -7.21
N VAL A 371 -29.43 43.47 -6.86
CA VAL A 371 -28.95 42.20 -7.43
C VAL A 371 -29.28 42.09 -8.92
N SER A 372 -30.46 42.55 -9.35
CA SER A 372 -30.82 42.58 -10.78
C SER A 372 -29.95 43.54 -11.60
N ASN A 373 -29.56 44.69 -11.04
CA ASN A 373 -28.69 45.65 -11.72
C ASN A 373 -27.25 45.13 -11.85
N ALA A 374 -26.72 44.49 -10.81
CA ALA A 374 -25.38 43.88 -10.84
C ALA A 374 -25.29 42.77 -11.91
N LYS A 375 -26.34 41.96 -12.06
CA LYS A 375 -26.40 40.90 -13.09
C LYS A 375 -26.44 41.47 -14.51
N ARG A 376 -27.12 42.61 -14.73
CA ARG A 376 -27.11 43.31 -16.04
C ARG A 376 -25.73 43.88 -16.36
N GLN A 377 -25.03 44.47 -15.40
CA GLN A 377 -23.68 45.02 -15.62
C GLN A 377 -22.64 43.95 -15.97
N LEU A 378 -22.74 42.76 -15.39
CA LEU A 378 -21.88 41.62 -15.74
C LEU A 378 -22.15 41.11 -17.17
N GLN A 379 -23.42 41.05 -17.58
CA GLN A 379 -23.78 40.62 -18.93
C GLN A 379 -23.36 41.62 -20.01
N THR A 380 -23.40 42.93 -19.74
CA THR A 380 -22.90 43.95 -20.67
C THR A 380 -21.39 43.93 -20.80
N ALA A 381 -20.65 43.70 -19.70
CA ALA A 381 -19.20 43.57 -19.70
C ALA A 381 -18.72 42.35 -20.53
N ASP A 382 -19.37 41.21 -20.38
CA ASP A 382 -19.03 39.99 -21.13
C ASP A 382 -19.32 40.14 -22.64
N ARG A 383 -20.43 40.83 -22.99
CA ARG A 383 -20.74 41.13 -24.40
C ARG A 383 -19.73 42.12 -25.03
N ALA A 384 -19.23 43.08 -24.26
CA ALA A 384 -18.17 44.00 -24.71
C ALA A 384 -16.83 43.27 -24.92
N ALA A 385 -16.46 42.36 -24.03
CA ALA A 385 -15.25 41.54 -24.14
C ALA A 385 -15.26 40.65 -25.40
N ARG A 386 -16.39 39.98 -25.68
CA ARG A 386 -16.54 39.15 -26.89
C ARG A 386 -16.50 40.00 -28.18
N GLY A 387 -17.03 41.22 -28.14
CA GLY A 387 -16.96 42.17 -29.26
C GLY A 387 -15.54 42.64 -29.57
N ALA A 388 -14.73 42.87 -28.53
CA ALA A 388 -13.32 43.26 -28.68
C ALA A 388 -12.47 42.14 -29.28
N SER A 389 -12.65 40.89 -28.83
CA SER A 389 -11.94 39.73 -29.40
C SER A 389 -12.31 39.49 -30.88
N SER A 390 -13.58 39.69 -31.26
CA SER A 390 -14.00 39.55 -32.66
C SER A 390 -13.40 40.63 -33.57
N ARG A 391 -13.26 41.88 -33.09
CA ARG A 391 -12.55 42.93 -33.85
C ARG A 391 -11.05 42.68 -33.97
N ALA A 392 -10.41 42.16 -32.92
CA ALA A 392 -8.98 41.81 -32.97
C ALA A 392 -8.69 40.69 -33.98
N VAL A 393 -9.53 39.65 -34.01
CA VAL A 393 -9.39 38.55 -34.99
C VAL A 393 -9.65 39.04 -36.43
N ARG A 394 -10.60 39.96 -36.62
CA ARG A 394 -10.89 40.53 -37.95
C ARG A 394 -9.78 41.46 -38.44
N ALA A 395 -9.10 42.18 -37.55
CA ALA A 395 -7.95 43.04 -37.91
C ALA A 395 -6.71 42.22 -38.34
N MET A 396 -6.49 41.04 -37.75
CA MET A 396 -5.40 40.15 -38.15
C MET A 396 -5.60 39.54 -39.54
N TYR A 397 -6.84 39.32 -39.97
CA TYR A 397 -7.11 38.70 -41.28
C TYR A 397 -7.03 39.67 -42.47
N VAL A 398 -7.19 40.98 -42.25
CA VAL A 398 -7.12 42.00 -43.31
C VAL A 398 -5.67 42.41 -43.65
N SER A 399 -4.71 42.11 -42.78
CA SER A 399 -3.29 42.41 -43.02
C SER A 399 -2.53 41.31 -43.77
N SER A 400 -3.19 40.20 -44.13
CA SER A 400 -2.58 39.05 -44.82
C SER A 400 -2.97 38.92 -46.29
N SER A 401 -3.67 39.91 -46.85
CA SER A 401 -4.21 39.88 -48.22
C SER A 401 -3.98 41.19 -49.01
N GLY A 402 -2.99 41.98 -48.61
CA GLY A 402 -2.51 43.17 -49.34
C GLY A 402 -1.12 42.97 -49.90
#